data_AF-A0A4Q3A0Z1-F1
#
_entry.id   AF-A0A4Q3A0Z1-F1
#
_cell.length_a   1.000
_cell.length_b   1.000
_cell.length_c   1.000
_cell.angle_alpha   90.00
_cell.angle_beta   90.00
_cell.angle_gamma   90.00
#
_symmetry.space_group_name_H-M   'P 1'
#
loop_
_entity.id
_entity.type
_entity.pdbx_description
1 polymer ?
#
loop_
_entity_poly.entity_id
_entity_poly.type
_entity_poly.pdbx_seq_one_letter_code
_entity_poly.pdbx_strand_id
1 'polypeptide(L)'
;MRQRGMVRKHAEEIAGSFQHLVGGSYGNTQQSKIECVTIAPCDPVYKYIFLTEYKDCNDASQALALYPGNSFEVILIARIISDKIELLHKDIYTYLNEQMKKLEGETNICKQAPELSALKSAGR
;
A
#
# COMPACT_ATOMS: atom_id res chain seq x y z
N MET A 1 -10.59 -4.16 -14.05
CA MET A 1 -11.53 -5.11 -13.43
C MET A 1 -11.81 -4.63 -12.02
N ARG A 2 -13.07 -4.37 -11.64
CA ARG A 2 -13.40 -4.09 -10.23
C ARG A 2 -13.20 -5.39 -9.46
N GLN A 3 -12.31 -5.44 -8.47
CA GLN A 3 -12.21 -6.61 -7.60
C GLN A 3 -13.59 -6.83 -6.97
N ARG A 4 -14.07 -8.07 -7.04
CA ARG A 4 -15.23 -8.48 -6.24
C ARG A 4 -14.77 -8.44 -4.79
N GLY A 5 -15.54 -7.78 -3.93
CA GLY A 5 -15.25 -7.79 -2.50
C GLY A 5 -15.27 -9.19 -1.92
N MET A 6 -14.60 -9.32 -0.78
CA MET A 6 -14.38 -10.55 -0.06
C MET A 6 -15.23 -10.59 1.20
N VAL A 7 -15.51 -11.80 1.70
CA VAL A 7 -16.17 -11.98 3.00
C VAL A 7 -15.20 -11.56 4.11
N ARG A 8 -15.74 -10.93 5.17
CA ARG A 8 -14.98 -10.35 6.29
C ARG A 8 -13.81 -11.21 6.77
N LYS A 9 -14.08 -12.46 7.16
CA LYS A 9 -13.07 -13.39 7.70
C LYS A 9 -11.88 -13.55 6.75
N HIS A 10 -12.15 -13.71 5.46
CA HIS A 10 -11.09 -13.89 4.46
C HIS A 10 -10.28 -12.60 4.27
N ALA A 11 -10.93 -11.44 4.26
CA ALA A 11 -10.25 -10.16 4.19
C ALA A 11 -9.38 -9.92 5.44
N GLU A 12 -9.84 -10.30 6.63
CA GLU A 12 -9.08 -10.21 7.89
C GLU A 12 -7.83 -11.11 7.87
N GLU A 13 -7.95 -12.35 7.38
CA GLU A 13 -6.81 -13.27 7.21
C GLU A 13 -5.74 -12.69 6.27
N ILE A 14 -6.16 -12.10 5.15
CA ILE A 14 -5.26 -11.42 4.22
C ILE A 14 -4.61 -10.21 4.90
N ALA A 15 -5.41 -9.34 5.53
CA ALA A 15 -4.88 -8.16 6.22
C ALA A 15 -3.87 -8.55 7.31
N GLY A 16 -4.13 -9.62 8.06
CA GLY A 16 -3.22 -10.19 9.06
C GLY A 16 -1.88 -10.63 8.46
N SER A 17 -1.91 -11.23 7.27
CA SER A 17 -0.70 -11.68 6.56
C SER A 17 0.21 -10.53 6.11
N PHE A 18 -0.33 -9.32 5.96
CA PHE A 18 0.39 -8.13 5.49
C PHE A 18 0.69 -7.10 6.57
N GLN A 19 0.46 -7.40 7.86
CA GLN A 19 0.75 -6.46 8.96
C GLN A 19 2.22 -6.02 9.03
N HIS A 20 3.14 -6.85 8.52
CA HIS A 20 4.57 -6.53 8.45
C HIS A 20 4.89 -5.31 7.56
N LEU A 21 3.95 -4.83 6.74
CA LEU A 21 4.11 -3.63 5.91
C LEU A 21 3.97 -2.32 6.70
N VAL A 22 3.38 -2.37 7.90
CA VAL A 22 3.21 -1.19 8.76
C VAL A 22 4.57 -0.62 9.15
N GLY A 23 4.68 0.71 9.10
CA GLY A 23 5.93 1.46 9.25
C GLY A 23 6.75 1.58 7.96
N GLY A 24 6.42 0.78 6.94
CA GLY A 24 7.05 0.82 5.63
C GLY A 24 6.66 2.04 4.77
N SER A 25 7.36 2.21 3.64
CA SER A 25 7.09 3.30 2.70
C SER A 25 5.77 3.09 1.97
N TYR A 26 4.93 4.12 1.98
CA TYR A 26 3.74 4.16 1.14
C TYR A 26 4.12 4.73 -0.23
N GLY A 27 4.51 3.83 -1.15
CA GLY A 27 4.93 4.20 -2.50
C GLY A 27 6.35 4.80 -2.56
N ASN A 28 6.57 5.70 -3.52
CA ASN A 28 7.90 6.24 -3.85
C ASN A 28 8.27 7.52 -3.07
N THR A 29 7.33 8.10 -2.34
CA THR A 29 7.57 9.30 -1.54
C THR A 29 7.94 8.90 -0.12
N GLN A 30 9.17 9.24 0.32
CA GLN A 30 9.63 9.01 1.69
C GLN A 30 8.80 9.75 2.77
N GLN A 31 7.90 10.63 2.35
CA GLN A 31 7.07 11.48 3.21
C GLN A 31 5.80 10.79 3.71
N SER A 32 5.49 9.58 3.23
CA SER A 32 4.31 8.82 3.65
C SER A 32 4.70 7.43 4.15
N LYS A 33 4.26 7.12 5.37
CA LYS A 33 4.44 5.79 5.98
C LYS A 33 3.11 5.09 6.13
N ILE A 34 3.11 3.79 5.87
CA ILE A 34 1.96 2.92 6.13
C ILE A 34 1.75 2.90 7.64
N GLU A 35 0.60 3.36 8.11
CA GLU A 35 0.24 3.33 9.53
C GLU A 35 -0.66 2.13 9.85
N CYS A 36 -1.43 1.65 8.86
CA CYS A 36 -2.37 0.56 9.06
C CYS A 36 -2.53 -0.28 7.79
N VAL A 37 -2.64 -1.59 7.98
CA VAL A 37 -3.16 -2.53 6.99
C VAL A 37 -4.45 -3.10 7.57
N THR A 38 -5.58 -2.87 6.91
CA THR A 38 -6.89 -3.21 7.45
C THR A 38 -7.86 -3.60 6.35
N ILE A 39 -9.02 -4.11 6.74
CA ILE A 39 -10.17 -4.25 5.85
C ILE A 39 -10.97 -2.96 5.79
N ALA A 40 -11.60 -2.70 4.65
CA ALA A 40 -12.53 -1.60 4.44
C ALA A 40 -13.72 -2.04 3.58
N PRO A 41 -14.85 -1.32 3.63
CA PRO A 41 -15.98 -1.59 2.74
C PRO A 41 -15.57 -1.48 1.27
N CYS A 42 -16.07 -2.40 0.43
CA CYS A 42 -15.85 -2.29 -1.03
C CYS A 42 -16.65 -1.19 -1.70
N ASP A 43 -17.79 -0.83 -1.10
CA ASP A 43 -18.63 0.24 -1.60
C ASP A 43 -17.92 1.60 -1.44
N PRO A 44 -17.82 2.43 -2.50
CA PRO A 44 -17.10 3.71 -2.43
C PRO A 44 -17.66 4.68 -1.37
N VAL A 45 -18.97 4.70 -1.16
CA VAL A 45 -19.61 5.62 -0.19
C VAL A 45 -19.24 5.20 1.23
N TYR A 46 -19.41 3.91 1.55
CA TYR A 46 -19.05 3.40 2.87
C TYR A 46 -17.54 3.40 3.12
N LYS A 47 -16.72 3.24 2.08
CA LYS A 47 -15.27 3.39 2.19
C LYS A 47 -14.87 4.81 2.54
N TYR A 48 -15.51 5.81 1.93
CA TYR A 48 -15.28 7.22 2.26
C TYR A 48 -15.66 7.53 3.72
N ILE A 49 -16.81 7.04 4.19
CA ILE A 49 -17.23 7.17 5.59
C ILE A 49 -16.20 6.51 6.50
N PHE A 50 -15.83 5.26 6.22
CA PHE A 50 -14.82 4.52 6.97
C PHE A 50 -13.49 5.31 7.09
N LEU A 51 -12.98 5.87 5.99
CA LEU A 51 -11.73 6.63 5.99
C LEU A 51 -11.83 7.93 6.77
N THR A 52 -13.00 8.57 6.75
CA THR A 52 -13.27 9.81 7.51
C THR A 52 -13.30 9.51 9.00
N GLU A 53 -14.04 8.49 9.42
CA GLU A 53 -14.07 8.06 10.82
C GLU A 53 -12.69 7.61 11.31
N TYR A 54 -11.97 6.81 10.49
CA TYR A 54 -10.61 6.39 10.82
C TYR A 54 -9.67 7.58 11.03
N LYS A 55 -9.81 8.65 10.25
CA LYS A 55 -9.02 9.88 10.42
C LYS A 55 -9.22 10.50 11.80
N ASP A 56 -10.44 10.43 12.32
CA ASP A 56 -10.83 11.09 13.56
C ASP A 56 -10.53 10.22 14.79
N CYS A 57 -10.76 8.91 14.71
CA CYS A 57 -10.57 7.99 15.85
C CYS A 57 -9.24 7.23 15.83
N ASN A 58 -8.57 7.16 14.69
CA ASN A 58 -7.35 6.36 14.48
C ASN A 58 -7.52 4.87 14.86
N ASP A 59 -8.74 4.34 14.73
CA ASP A 59 -9.09 2.94 15.03
C ASP A 59 -9.95 2.37 13.89
N ALA A 60 -9.39 1.41 13.16
CA ALA A 60 -10.07 0.78 12.03
C ALA A 60 -11.26 -0.09 12.46
N SER A 61 -11.23 -0.70 13.64
CA SER A 61 -12.34 -1.51 14.14
C SER A 61 -13.54 -0.61 14.47
N GLN A 62 -13.27 0.54 15.09
CA GLN A 62 -14.32 1.52 15.39
C GLN A 62 -14.88 2.15 14.10
N ALA A 63 -14.02 2.56 13.18
CA ALA A 63 -14.44 3.12 11.89
C ALA A 63 -15.28 2.12 11.07
N LEU A 64 -14.98 0.82 11.15
CA LEU A 64 -15.72 -0.22 10.43
C LEU A 64 -17.07 -0.56 11.07
N ALA A 65 -17.28 -0.24 12.35
CA ALA A 65 -18.51 -0.58 13.08
C ALA A 65 -19.78 0.04 12.45
N LEU A 66 -19.64 1.11 11.66
CA LEU A 66 -20.74 1.78 10.97
C LEU A 66 -21.16 1.09 9.66
N TYR A 67 -20.39 0.11 9.17
CA TYR A 67 -20.69 -0.54 7.89
C TYR A 67 -21.64 -1.74 8.06
N PRO A 68 -22.86 -1.70 7.48
CA PRO A 68 -23.83 -2.79 7.62
C PRO A 68 -23.64 -3.93 6.60
N GLY A 69 -22.72 -3.79 5.65
CA GLY A 69 -22.55 -4.75 4.55
C GLY A 69 -21.60 -5.92 4.88
N ASN A 70 -21.43 -6.82 3.91
CA ASN A 70 -20.65 -8.05 4.04
C ASN A 70 -19.50 -8.19 3.02
N SER A 71 -19.20 -7.11 2.29
CA SER A 71 -18.26 -7.09 1.17
C SER A 71 -17.09 -6.15 1.49
N PHE A 72 -15.90 -6.72 1.61
CA PHE A 72 -14.70 -6.04 2.11
C PHE A 72 -13.53 -6.18 1.15
N GLU A 73 -12.64 -5.21 1.17
CA GLU A 73 -11.32 -5.28 0.54
C GLU A 73 -10.24 -4.99 1.57
N VAL A 74 -9.00 -5.37 1.26
CA VAL A 74 -7.86 -5.06 2.12
C VAL A 74 -7.18 -3.81 1.58
N ILE A 75 -7.04 -2.81 2.43
CA ILE A 75 -6.39 -1.55 2.10
C ILE A 75 -5.20 -1.31 3.01
N LEU A 76 -4.25 -0.54 2.50
CA LEU A 76 -3.26 0.15 3.32
C LEU A 76 -3.73 1.58 3.53
N ILE A 77 -3.59 2.07 4.75
CA ILE A 77 -3.75 3.47 5.11
C ILE A 77 -2.38 4.01 5.48
N ALA A 78 -2.05 5.17 4.94
CA ALA A 78 -0.81 5.86 5.21
C ALA A 78 -1.09 7.31 5.55
N ARG A 79 -0.23 7.86 6.41
CA ARG A 79 -0.27 9.27 6.78
C ARG A 79 0.90 10.00 6.14
N ILE A 80 0.61 11.15 5.54
CA ILE A 80 1.65 12.05 5.06
C ILE A 80 2.18 12.85 6.24
N ILE A 81 3.50 12.90 6.38
CA ILE A 81 4.17 13.78 7.34
C ILE A 81 4.22 15.18 6.72
N SER A 82 3.13 15.95 6.89
CA SER A 82 3.04 17.34 6.47
C SER A 82 2.28 18.17 7.52
N ASP A 83 2.26 19.50 7.36
CA ASP A 83 1.50 20.42 8.23
C ASP A 83 -0.01 20.12 8.25
N LYS A 84 -0.50 19.37 7.26
CA LYS A 84 -1.89 18.88 7.18
C LYS A 84 -1.93 17.37 7.38
N ILE A 85 -2.92 16.92 8.17
CA ILE A 85 -3.24 15.51 8.28
C ILE A 85 -4.01 15.09 7.03
N GLU A 86 -3.30 14.48 6.11
CA GLU A 86 -3.85 13.83 4.92
C GLU A 86 -3.64 12.31 5.02
N LEU A 87 -4.73 11.57 4.80
CA LEU A 87 -4.71 10.13 4.69
C LEU A 87 -4.64 9.72 3.23
N LEU A 88 -3.68 8.86 2.92
CA LEU A 88 -3.62 8.15 1.67
C LEU A 88 -4.10 6.72 1.90
N HIS A 89 -4.81 6.17 0.93
CA HIS A 89 -5.20 4.78 0.97
C HIS A 89 -5.10 4.11 -0.40
N LYS A 90 -4.84 2.81 -0.41
CA LYS A 90 -4.74 2.00 -1.63
C LYS A 90 -5.08 0.56 -1.32
N ASP A 91 -5.71 -0.12 -2.28
CA ASP A 91 -5.90 -1.56 -2.25
C ASP A 91 -4.55 -2.31 -2.17
N ILE A 92 -4.49 -3.38 -1.38
CA ILE A 92 -3.27 -4.15 -1.14
C ILE A 92 -2.67 -4.70 -2.43
N TYR A 93 -3.49 -5.21 -3.35
CA TYR A 93 -2.99 -5.82 -4.58
C TYR A 93 -2.42 -4.77 -5.52
N THR A 94 -3.04 -3.60 -5.56
CA THR A 94 -2.52 -2.45 -6.30
C THR A 94 -1.16 -2.02 -5.76
N TYR A 95 -1.01 -1.94 -4.44
CA TYR A 95 0.28 -1.64 -3.81
C TYR A 95 1.34 -2.70 -4.13
N LEU A 96 1.04 -3.98 -3.96
CA LEU A 96 1.98 -5.08 -4.21
C LEU A 96 2.43 -5.12 -5.67
N ASN A 97 1.51 -4.92 -6.61
CA ASN A 97 1.83 -4.89 -8.04
C ASN A 97 2.79 -3.73 -8.38
N GLU A 98 2.64 -2.57 -7.74
CA GLU A 98 3.58 -1.46 -7.90
C GLU A 98 4.97 -1.80 -7.31
N GLN A 99 5.02 -2.45 -6.15
CA GLN A 99 6.29 -2.88 -5.55
C GLN A 99 7.02 -3.92 -6.41
N MET A 100 6.29 -4.90 -6.97
CA MET A 100 6.87 -5.91 -7.86
C MET A 100 7.49 -5.29 -9.11
N LYS A 101 6.77 -4.38 -9.77
CA LYS A 101 7.29 -3.67 -10.97
C LYS A 101 8.55 -2.85 -10.67
N LYS A 102 8.66 -2.30 -9.46
CA LYS A 102 9.86 -1.58 -9.03
C LYS A 102 11.06 -2.52 -8.90
N LEU A 103 10.88 -3.67 -8.27
CA LEU A 103 11.93 -4.69 -8.15
C LEU A 103 12.41 -5.19 -9.52
N GLU A 104 11.48 -5.40 -10.47
CA GLU A 104 11.83 -5.77 -11.85
C GLU A 104 12.60 -4.66 -12.59
N GLY A 105 12.23 -3.39 -12.38
CA GLY A 105 12.94 -2.24 -12.93
C GLY A 105 14.38 -2.13 -12.41
N GLU A 106 14.58 -2.29 -11.11
CA GLU A 106 15.91 -2.27 -10.47
C GLU A 106 16.80 -3.45 -10.92
N THR A 107 16.20 -4.63 -11.12
CA THR A 107 16.91 -5.83 -11.58
C THR A 107 17.42 -5.68 -13.02
N ASN A 108 16.72 -4.91 -13.87
CA ASN A 108 17.15 -4.67 -15.26
C ASN A 108 18.30 -3.66 -15.37
N ILE A 109 18.42 -2.70 -14.45
CA ILE A 109 19.53 -1.74 -14.40
C ILE A 109 20.85 -2.46 -14.08
N CYS A 110 20.82 -3.42 -13.16
CA CYS A 110 22.01 -4.18 -12.76
C CYS A 110 22.55 -5.10 -13.89
N LYS A 111 21.70 -5.46 -14.87
CA LYS A 111 22.10 -6.24 -16.06
C LYS A 111 22.57 -5.36 -17.23
N GLN A 112 22.33 -4.05 -17.19
CA GLN A 112 22.73 -3.09 -18.22
C GLN A 112 24.01 -2.32 -17.88
N ALA A 113 24.80 -2.80 -16.92
CA ALA A 113 26.16 -2.31 -16.71
C ALA A 113 27.22 -3.23 -17.35
N PRO A 114 27.38 -3.27 -18.70
CA PRO A 114 28.60 -3.78 -19.29
C PRO A 114 29.65 -2.65 -19.41
N GLU A 115 30.76 -2.87 -18.72
CA GLU A 115 32.13 -2.47 -19.06
C GLU A 115 32.48 -0.97 -19.25
N LEU A 116 32.78 -0.29 -18.14
CA LEU A 116 33.70 0.87 -18.12
C LEU A 116 35.15 0.51 -17.74
N SER A 117 35.52 -0.77 -17.89
CA SER A 117 36.87 -1.28 -17.55
C SER A 117 37.81 -1.50 -18.75
N ALA A 118 37.39 -1.26 -19.99
CA ALA A 118 38.20 -1.55 -21.20
C ALA A 118 39.08 -0.39 -21.72
N LEU A 119 39.38 0.62 -20.91
CA LEU A 119 40.19 1.78 -21.30
C LEU A 119 41.48 1.93 -20.46
N LYS A 120 42.21 0.84 -20.25
CA LYS A 120 43.60 0.88 -19.72
C LYS A 120 44.49 -0.25 -20.28
N SER A 121 44.62 -0.40 -21.59
CA SER A 121 45.70 -1.26 -22.15
C SER A 121 46.05 -1.02 -23.61
N ALA A 122 46.02 0.22 -24.10
CA ALA A 122 46.61 0.56 -25.41
C ALA A 122 47.52 1.79 -25.28
N GLY A 123 48.52 1.68 -24.41
CA GLY A 123 49.68 2.54 -24.41
C GLY A 123 50.91 1.68 -24.70
N ARG A 124 51.31 1.62 -25.96
CA ARG A 124 52.68 1.38 -26.42
C ARG A 124 52.80 1.76 -27.88
#